data_AF-A0A7Y2USN9-F1
#
_entry.id   AF-A0A7Y2USN9-F1
#
_cell.length_a   1.000
_cell.length_b   1.000
_cell.length_c   1.000
_cell.angle_alpha   90.00
_cell.angle_beta   90.00
_cell.angle_gamma   90.00
#
_symmetry.space_group_name_H-M   'P 1'
#
loop_
_entity.id
_entity.type
_entity.pdbx_description
1 polymer ?
#
loop_
_entity_poly.entity_id
_entity_poly.type
_entity_poly.pdbx_seq_one_letter_code
_entity_poly.pdbx_strand_id
1 'polypeptide(L)'
;PILDFLGEPARTAVSAAELAIRYDALLIPFYGIRQDDGLSFECVLEAPVPHSDPLTMTQALNDSLAARVRAAPEQWFWVHRRWRADQS
;
A
#
# COMPACT_ATOMS: atom_id res chain seq x y z
N PRO A 1 6.11 2.86 11.78
CA PRO A 1 6.24 4.36 11.78
C PRO A 1 4.89 4.98 11.42
N ILE A 2 4.72 6.29 11.61
CA ILE A 2 3.57 7.01 11.06
C ILE A 2 3.95 7.48 9.65
N LEU A 3 3.13 7.12 8.67
CA LEU A 3 3.27 7.47 7.26
C LEU A 3 1.91 7.98 6.75
N ASP A 4 1.91 8.77 5.68
CA ASP A 4 0.65 9.21 5.07
C ASP A 4 -0.04 8.03 4.40
N PHE A 5 -1.35 7.92 4.59
CA PHE A 5 -2.19 7.09 3.76
C PHE A 5 -3.55 7.76 3.55
N LEU A 6 -3.85 8.09 2.29
CA LEU A 6 -5.03 8.86 1.88
C LEU A 6 -5.10 10.27 2.51
N GLY A 7 -3.96 10.90 2.83
CA GLY A 7 -3.92 12.23 3.44
C GLY A 7 -4.01 12.23 4.97
N GLU A 8 -4.06 11.06 5.60
CA GLU A 8 -4.23 10.90 7.04
C GLU A 8 -3.07 10.07 7.63
N PRO A 9 -2.56 10.40 8.83
CA PRO A 9 -1.44 9.70 9.46
C PRO A 9 -1.83 8.27 9.85
N ALA A 10 -1.14 7.28 9.28
CA ALA A 10 -1.39 5.86 9.50
C ALA A 10 -0.14 5.13 10.00
N ARG A 11 -0.30 4.30 11.05
CA ARG A 11 0.75 3.38 11.48
C ARG A 11 0.96 2.31 10.41
N THR A 12 2.13 2.34 9.78
CA THR A 12 2.49 1.43 8.68
C THR A 12 3.76 0.66 9.05
N ALA A 13 3.77 -0.65 8.78
CA ALA A 13 4.94 -1.50 8.94
C ALA A 13 5.87 -1.32 7.72
N VAL A 14 7.18 -1.27 7.96
CA VAL A 14 8.21 -1.06 6.92
C VAL A 14 8.96 -2.34 6.55
N SER A 15 8.55 -3.48 7.11
CA SER A 15 9.26 -4.74 6.99
C SER A 15 9.43 -5.20 5.54
N ALA A 16 8.46 -4.93 4.65
CA ALA A 16 8.59 -5.26 3.24
C ALA A 16 9.77 -4.53 2.57
N ALA A 17 9.93 -3.24 2.85
CA ALA A 17 11.06 -2.46 2.33
C ALA A 17 12.39 -2.87 2.99
N GLU A 18 12.39 -3.17 4.29
CA GLU A 18 13.58 -3.68 4.99
C GLU A 18 14.06 -5.02 4.41
N LEU A 19 13.13 -5.94 4.10
CA LEU A 19 13.44 -7.22 3.47
C LEU A 19 13.96 -7.01 2.04
N ALA A 20 13.34 -6.10 1.27
CA ALA A 20 13.78 -5.78 -0.08
C ALA A 20 15.24 -5.28 -0.09
N ILE A 21 15.59 -4.37 0.81
CA ILE A 21 16.97 -3.86 0.95
C ILE A 21 17.92 -4.96 1.42
N ARG A 22 17.53 -5.73 2.44
CA ARG A 22 18.38 -6.80 3.01
C ARG A 22 18.77 -7.85 1.99
N TYR A 23 17.85 -8.19 1.09
CA TYR A 23 18.03 -9.26 0.13
C TYR A 23 18.28 -8.77 -1.30
N ASP A 24 18.50 -7.46 -1.50
CA ASP A 24 18.63 -6.83 -2.82
C ASP A 24 17.50 -7.26 -3.79
N ALA A 25 16.27 -7.29 -3.25
CA ALA A 25 15.09 -7.78 -3.95
C ALA A 25 14.24 -6.63 -4.48
N LEU A 26 13.53 -6.87 -5.58
CA LEU A 26 12.55 -5.92 -6.11
C LEU A 26 11.34 -5.83 -5.16
N LEU A 27 10.91 -4.61 -4.86
CA LEU A 27 9.67 -4.32 -4.13
C LEU A 27 8.61 -3.84 -5.13
N ILE A 28 7.66 -4.70 -5.46
CA ILE A 28 6.66 -4.44 -6.51
C ILE A 28 5.27 -4.29 -5.87
N PRO A 29 4.57 -3.16 -6.06
CA PRO A 29 3.17 -3.04 -5.69
C PRO A 29 2.31 -4.00 -6.53
N PHE A 30 1.43 -4.75 -5.86
CA PHE A 30 0.57 -5.74 -6.48
C PHE A 30 -0.87 -5.61 -5.97
N TYR A 31 -1.82 -5.70 -6.89
CA TYR A 31 -3.25 -5.55 -6.62
C TYR A 31 -4.06 -6.59 -7.38
N GLY A 32 -5.09 -7.14 -6.73
CA GLY A 32 -6.18 -7.86 -7.39
C GLY A 32 -7.41 -6.95 -7.43
N ILE A 33 -7.83 -6.54 -8.62
CA ILE A 33 -8.97 -5.64 -8.82
C ILE A 33 -10.16 -6.48 -9.26
N ARG A 34 -11.21 -6.51 -8.42
CA ARG A 34 -12.45 -7.21 -8.73
C ARG A 34 -13.12 -6.53 -9.92
N GLN A 35 -13.52 -7.33 -10.90
CA GLN A 35 -14.22 -6.86 -12.08
C GLN A 35 -15.73 -6.76 -11.83
N ASP A 36 -16.46 -6.16 -12.76
CA ASP A 36 -17.90 -5.87 -12.64
C ASP A 36 -18.76 -7.14 -12.49
N ASP A 37 -18.28 -8.29 -12.98
CA ASP A 37 -18.97 -9.59 -12.81
C ASP A 37 -18.95 -10.12 -11.37
N GLY A 38 -18.16 -9.50 -10.48
CA GLY A 38 -17.99 -9.89 -9.09
C GLY A 38 -17.27 -11.22 -8.86
N LEU A 39 -16.79 -11.88 -9.92
CA LEU A 39 -16.18 -13.22 -9.89
C LEU A 39 -14.74 -13.21 -10.38
N SER A 40 -14.42 -12.37 -11.36
CA SER A 40 -13.09 -12.27 -11.94
C SER A 40 -12.29 -11.12 -11.32
N PHE A 41 -10.96 -11.26 -11.43
CA PHE A 41 -9.99 -10.30 -10.90
C PHE A 41 -8.94 -10.00 -11.95
N GLU A 42 -8.63 -8.72 -12.12
CA GLU A 42 -7.46 -8.28 -12.86
C GLU A 42 -6.27 -8.19 -11.89
N CYS A 43 -5.17 -8.85 -12.25
CA CYS A 43 -3.91 -8.77 -11.51
C CYS A 43 -3.07 -7.62 -12.06
N VAL A 44 -2.84 -6.60 -11.24
CA VAL A 44 -2.03 -5.45 -11.62
C VAL A 44 -0.74 -5.43 -10.82
N LEU A 45 0.38 -5.44 -11.53
CA LEU A 45 1.71 -5.21 -10.99
C LEU A 45 2.18 -3.85 -11.51
N GLU A 46 2.66 -3.00 -10.60
CA GLU A 46 3.25 -1.72 -10.99
C GLU A 46 4.75 -1.83 -11.19
N ALA A 47 5.41 -0.74 -11.60
CA ALA A 47 6.85 -0.70 -11.65
C ALA A 47 7.46 -0.96 -10.25
N PRO A 48 8.64 -1.60 -10.16
CA PRO A 48 9.32 -1.74 -8.88
C PRO A 48 9.56 -0.38 -8.23
N VAL A 49 9.32 -0.30 -6.91
CA VAL A 49 9.71 0.87 -6.11
C VAL A 49 11.25 0.96 -6.12
N PRO A 50 11.84 2.08 -6.57
CA PRO A 50 13.29 2.25 -6.53
C PRO A 50 13.82 2.10 -5.11
N HIS A 51 14.97 1.44 -4.96
CA HIS A 51 15.60 1.29 -3.66
C HIS A 51 16.04 2.65 -3.10
N SER A 52 15.78 2.85 -1.81
CA SER A 52 16.17 4.01 -1.01
C SER A 52 16.24 3.61 0.47
N ASP A 53 15.77 4.44 1.41
CA ASP A 53 15.50 4.01 2.78
C ASP A 53 14.09 3.36 2.92
N PRO A 54 13.87 2.53 3.98
CA PRO A 54 12.59 1.84 4.18
C PRO A 54 11.36 2.75 4.32
N LEU A 55 11.51 3.97 4.85
CA LEU A 55 10.38 4.88 5.04
C LEU A 55 9.90 5.41 3.69
N THR A 56 10.84 5.90 2.87
CA THR A 56 10.55 6.41 1.52
C THR A 56 9.92 5.33 0.63
N MET A 57 10.49 4.10 0.63
CA MET A 57 9.94 2.99 -0.15
C MET A 57 8.53 2.59 0.33
N THR A 58 8.31 2.58 1.64
CA THR A 58 6.98 2.24 2.20
C THR A 58 5.96 3.36 1.94
N GLN A 59 6.37 4.62 1.94
CA GLN A 59 5.49 5.73 1.55
C GLN A 59 5.08 5.61 0.08
N ALA A 60 5.99 5.26 -0.82
CA ALA A 60 5.66 5.02 -2.23
C ALA A 60 4.62 3.89 -2.41
N LEU A 61 4.69 2.82 -1.59
CA LEU A 61 3.65 1.78 -1.56
C LEU A 61 2.30 2.32 -1.08
N ASN A 62 2.29 3.16 -0.04
CA ASN A 62 1.07 3.78 0.47
C ASN A 62 0.46 4.72 -0.58
N ASP A 63 1.26 5.50 -1.30
CA ASP A 63 0.81 6.44 -2.32
C ASP A 63 0.17 5.70 -3.51
N SER A 64 0.83 4.63 -3.97
CA SER A 64 0.32 3.76 -5.02
C SER A 64 -1.00 3.09 -4.60
N LEU A 65 -1.05 2.49 -3.41
CA LEU A 65 -2.29 1.91 -2.89
C LEU A 65 -3.39 2.97 -2.72
N ALA A 66 -3.05 4.17 -2.24
CA ALA A 66 -3.99 5.28 -2.08
C ALA A 66 -4.57 5.71 -3.44
N ALA A 67 -3.78 5.71 -4.52
CA ALA A 67 -4.29 5.96 -5.86
C ALA A 67 -5.32 4.90 -6.29
N ARG A 68 -5.07 3.61 -6.02
CA ARG A 68 -6.03 2.51 -6.28
C ARG A 68 -7.32 2.68 -5.49
N VAL A 69 -7.21 2.98 -4.19
CA VAL A 69 -8.38 3.20 -3.33
C VAL A 69 -9.18 4.44 -3.79
N ARG A 70 -8.53 5.52 -4.24
CA ARG A 70 -9.25 6.69 -4.78
C ARG A 70 -9.97 6.36 -6.09
N ALA A 71 -9.40 5.51 -6.94
CA ALA A 71 -10.00 5.11 -8.20
C ALA A 71 -11.23 4.21 -8.01
N ALA A 72 -11.22 3.33 -7.01
CA ALA A 72 -12.31 2.40 -6.71
C ALA A 72 -12.51 2.22 -5.19
N PRO A 73 -13.08 3.21 -4.48
CA PRO A 73 -13.19 3.19 -3.03
C PRO A 73 -13.95 1.98 -2.50
N GLU A 74 -14.98 1.51 -3.20
CA GLU A 74 -15.80 0.36 -2.83
C GLU A 74 -15.04 -0.98 -2.83
N GLN A 75 -13.86 -1.04 -3.45
CA GLN A 75 -13.01 -2.23 -3.42
C GLN A 75 -12.06 -2.28 -2.21
N TRP A 76 -11.95 -1.20 -1.46
CA TRP A 76 -11.11 -1.15 -0.27
C TRP A 76 -11.81 -1.73 0.96
N PHE A 77 -11.06 -2.46 1.78
CA PHE A 77 -11.57 -3.08 3.00
C PHE A 77 -11.67 -2.07 4.15
N TRP A 78 -12.64 -1.16 4.10
CA TRP A 78 -12.85 -0.07 5.08
C TRP A 78 -13.10 -0.53 6.52
N VAL A 79 -13.47 -1.79 6.73
CA VAL A 79 -13.72 -2.35 8.07
C VAL A 79 -12.44 -2.43 8.91
N HIS A 80 -11.26 -2.51 8.27
CA HIS A 80 -10.00 -2.44 8.98
C HIS A 80 -9.77 -1.02 9.53
N ARG A 81 -9.74 -0.90 10.87
CA ARG A 81 -9.44 0.35 11.58
C ARG A 81 -7.97 0.75 11.41
N ARG A 82 -7.62 1.23 10.22
CA ARG A 82 -6.27 1.60 9.82
C ARG A 82 -5.77 2.84 10.57
N TRP A 83 -6.62 3.86 10.65
CA TRP A 83 -6.42 5.04 11.49
C TRP A 83 -7.02 4.76 12.85
N ARG A 84 -6.30 4.00 13.68
CA ARG A 84 -6.61 4.07 15.12
C ARG A 84 -6.26 5.49 15.54
N ALA A 85 -7.24 6.23 16.03
CA ALA A 85 -6.96 7.43 16.80
C ALA A 85 -5.89 7.05 17.82
N ASP A 86 -4.72 7.67 17.74
CA ASP A 86 -3.91 7.81 18.96
C ASP A 86 -4.86 8.56 19.91
N GLN A 87 -5.54 7.81 20.78
CA GLN A 87 -6.20 8.40 21.92
C GLN A 87 -5.05 8.90 22.80
N SER A 88 -4.65 10.15 22.56
CA SER A 88 -4.01 11.00 23.55
C SER A 88 -4.98 11.27 24.69
#